data_AF-A0A960NZC7-F1
#
_entry.id   AF-A0A960NZC7-F1
#
_cell.length_a   1.000
_cell.length_b   1.000
_cell.length_c   1.000
_cell.angle_alpha   90.00
_cell.angle_beta   90.00
_cell.angle_gamma   90.00
#
_symmetry.space_group_name_H-M   'P 1'
#
loop_
_entity.id
_entity.type
_entity.pdbx_description
1 polymer ?
#
loop_
_entity_poly.entity_id
_entity_poly.type
_entity_poly.pdbx_seq_one_letter_code
_entity_poly.pdbx_strand_id
1 'polypeptide(L)'
;MAKKNEKPEGDAYVPRLKQKYREQVVPQLKKEFGIGNAMAVPRLEKIVLNMGLGEAIQNIKILDDGVDELAAIAGQRPSIRRSRKSIASFKLREGMPIGCSVTLRGDRMWEFMDRLIAVALPRVRDFR
;
A
#
# COMPACT_ATOMS: atom_id res chain seq x y z
N MET A 1 16.07 1.65 42.69
CA MET A 1 15.83 2.69 41.67
C MET A 1 16.31 2.15 40.32
N ALA A 2 15.41 1.58 39.51
CA ALA A 2 15.72 1.16 38.14
C ALA A 2 14.58 1.67 37.26
N LYS A 3 14.93 2.57 36.34
CA LYS A 3 13.99 3.35 35.52
C LYS A 3 13.18 2.41 34.64
N LYS A 4 11.86 2.47 34.79
CA LYS A 4 10.85 1.90 33.89
C LYS A 4 11.02 2.57 32.53
N ASN A 5 11.53 1.84 31.54
CA ASN A 5 11.54 2.30 30.16
C ASN A 5 10.11 2.19 29.61
N GLU A 6 9.32 3.22 29.88
CA GLU A 6 8.07 3.48 29.16
C GLU A 6 8.44 3.77 27.69
N LYS A 7 8.21 2.77 26.83
CA LYS A 7 8.14 3.00 25.38
C LYS A 7 7.08 4.08 25.16
N PRO A 8 7.29 5.05 24.26
CA PRO A 8 6.25 5.99 23.93
C PRO A 8 5.09 5.18 23.34
N GLU A 9 3.99 5.11 24.07
CA GLU A 9 2.69 4.68 23.56
C GLU A 9 2.27 5.73 22.53
N GLY A 10 2.76 5.58 21.31
CA GLY A 10 2.18 6.27 20.17
C GLY A 10 0.75 5.76 20.04
N ASP A 11 -0.22 6.65 20.19
CA ASP A 11 -1.68 6.43 20.14
C ASP A 11 -2.07 5.07 19.57
N ALA A 12 -2.68 4.23 20.40
CA ALA A 12 -3.21 2.92 20.00
C ALA A 12 -4.45 3.07 19.10
N TYR A 13 -4.32 3.78 17.98
CA TYR A 13 -5.33 3.93 16.97
C TYR A 13 -5.44 2.63 16.18
N VAL A 14 -6.57 1.93 16.35
CA VAL A 14 -6.89 0.75 15.55
C VAL A 14 -7.65 1.22 14.32
N PRO A 15 -7.16 0.94 13.09
CA PRO A 15 -7.87 1.32 11.89
C PRO A 15 -9.28 0.71 11.86
N ARG A 16 -10.29 1.53 11.54
CA ARG A 16 -11.71 1.13 11.54
C ARG A 16 -11.97 -0.16 10.76
N LEU A 17 -11.36 -0.31 9.59
CA LEU A 17 -11.50 -1.53 8.78
C LEU A 17 -10.86 -2.77 9.43
N LYS A 18 -9.79 -2.60 10.18
CA LYS A 18 -9.14 -3.70 10.91
C LYS A 18 -10.03 -4.21 12.03
N GLN A 19 -10.73 -3.30 12.73
CA GLN A 19 -11.73 -3.66 13.73
C GLN A 19 -12.92 -4.39 13.10
N LYS A 20 -13.52 -3.80 12.05
CA LYS A 20 -14.64 -4.41 11.32
C LYS A 20 -14.29 -5.80 10.77
N TYR A 21 -13.08 -5.97 10.25
CA TYR A 21 -12.62 -7.26 9.75
C TYR A 21 -12.61 -8.33 10.86
N ARG A 22 -12.08 -8.01 12.04
CA ARG A 22 -12.00 -8.96 13.17
C ARG A 22 -13.36 -9.31 13.77
N GLU A 23 -14.22 -8.31 13.94
CA GLU A 23 -15.48 -8.47 14.67
C GLU A 23 -16.61 -9.02 13.80
N GLN A 24 -16.69 -8.62 12.52
CA GLN A 24 -17.82 -8.93 11.65
C GLN A 24 -17.45 -9.88 10.52
N VAL A 25 -16.36 -9.59 9.80
CA VAL A 25 -16.01 -10.33 8.57
C VAL A 25 -15.48 -11.72 8.89
N VAL A 26 -14.60 -11.86 9.88
CA VAL A 26 -14.02 -13.17 10.26
C VAL A 26 -15.09 -14.18 10.70
N PRO A 27 -16.06 -13.85 11.59
CA PRO A 27 -17.13 -14.78 11.94
C PRO A 27 -18.03 -15.14 10.76
N GLN A 28 -18.32 -14.18 9.87
CA GLN A 28 -19.17 -14.40 8.71
C GLN A 28 -18.52 -15.35 7.71
N LEU A 29 -17.24 -15.12 7.38
CA LEU A 29 -16.46 -16.02 6.51
C LEU A 29 -16.33 -17.42 7.09
N LYS A 30 -16.13 -17.56 8.41
CA LYS A 30 -16.09 -18.88 9.05
C LYS A 30 -17.39 -19.65 8.90
N LYS A 31 -18.53 -18.98 9.05
CA LYS A 31 -19.86 -19.58 8.90
C LYS A 31 -20.14 -19.96 7.45
N GLU A 32 -19.87 -19.06 6.51
CA GLU A 32 -20.17 -19.23 5.09
C GLU A 32 -19.31 -20.32 4.44
N PHE A 33 -18.02 -20.39 4.79
CA PHE A 33 -17.08 -21.36 4.22
C PHE A 33 -16.85 -22.59 5.10
N GLY A 34 -17.56 -22.73 6.24
CA GLY A 34 -17.43 -23.89 7.13
C GLY A 34 -16.03 -24.12 7.68
N ILE A 35 -15.23 -23.05 7.85
CA ILE A 35 -13.80 -23.16 8.17
C ILE A 35 -13.62 -23.55 9.65
N GLY A 36 -13.17 -24.78 9.91
CA GLY A 36 -12.92 -25.28 11.27
C GLY A 36 -11.68 -24.68 11.96
N ASN A 37 -10.71 -24.17 11.20
CA ASN A 37 -9.48 -23.57 11.74
C ASN A 37 -9.49 -22.04 11.65
N ALA A 38 -9.34 -21.36 12.79
CA ALA A 38 -9.28 -19.90 12.84
C ALA A 38 -8.15 -19.28 11.99
N MET A 39 -7.04 -19.99 11.82
CA MET A 39 -5.89 -19.52 11.04
C MET A 39 -6.06 -19.66 9.52
N ALA A 40 -7.06 -20.43 9.07
CA ALA A 40 -7.35 -20.61 7.65
C ALA A 40 -8.20 -19.47 7.06
N VAL A 41 -8.63 -18.51 7.88
CA VAL A 41 -9.43 -17.37 7.41
C VAL A 41 -8.57 -16.44 6.52
N PRO A 42 -9.03 -16.08 5.31
CA PRO A 42 -8.29 -15.20 4.40
C PRO A 42 -8.03 -13.84 5.03
N ARG A 43 -6.77 -13.38 4.99
CA ARG A 43 -6.33 -12.09 5.54
C ARG A 43 -5.60 -11.26 4.50
N LEU A 44 -5.70 -9.93 4.61
CA LEU A 44 -4.87 -9.02 3.84
C LEU A 44 -3.43 -9.05 4.38
N GLU A 45 -2.47 -9.39 3.52
CA GLU A 45 -1.06 -9.45 3.88
C GLU A 45 -0.32 -8.14 3.58
N LYS A 46 -0.53 -7.59 2.37
CA LYS A 46 0.11 -6.36 1.90
C LYS A 46 -0.70 -5.72 0.78
N ILE A 47 -0.60 -4.40 0.67
CA ILE A 47 -1.04 -3.64 -0.51
C ILE A 47 0.21 -3.06 -1.17
N VAL A 48 0.38 -3.31 -2.47
CA VAL A 48 1.50 -2.77 -3.25
C VAL A 48 0.95 -1.73 -4.21
N LEU A 49 1.43 -0.50 -4.08
CA LEU A 49 1.18 0.57 -5.03
C LEU A 49 2.37 0.67 -5.96
N ASN A 50 2.11 0.66 -7.26
CA ASN A 50 3.12 0.72 -8.29
C ASN A 50 2.70 1.77 -9.31
N MET A 51 3.63 2.66 -9.65
CA MET A 51 3.48 3.63 -10.71
C MET A 51 4.61 3.44 -11.71
N GLY A 52 4.24 3.07 -12.93
CA GLY A 52 5.15 2.99 -14.07
C GLY A 52 5.17 4.33 -14.80
N LEU A 53 6.32 5.00 -14.84
CA LEU A 53 6.51 6.28 -15.48
C LEU A 53 7.43 6.08 -16.69
N GLY A 54 6.86 5.61 -17.81
CA GLY A 54 7.65 5.34 -19.03
C GLY A 54 8.39 6.56 -19.59
N GLU A 55 7.87 7.76 -19.31
CA GLU A 55 8.46 9.04 -19.69
C GLU A 55 9.65 9.45 -18.81
N ALA A 56 9.82 8.81 -17.64
CA ALA A 56 10.92 9.08 -16.72
C ALA A 56 12.31 8.78 -17.32
N ILE A 57 12.36 8.00 -18.41
CA ILE A 57 13.59 7.73 -19.17
C ILE A 57 14.13 9.02 -19.80
N GLN A 58 13.24 9.92 -20.23
CA GLN A 58 13.60 11.18 -20.91
C GLN A 58 13.71 12.35 -19.94
N ASN A 59 12.88 12.37 -18.89
CA ASN A 59 12.88 13.43 -17.89
C ASN A 59 12.85 12.86 -16.47
N ILE A 60 13.98 12.96 -15.79
CA ILE A 60 14.16 12.47 -14.41
C ILE A 60 13.24 13.21 -13.43
N LYS A 61 12.86 14.47 -13.70
CA LYS A 61 12.01 15.26 -12.79
C LYS A 61 10.62 14.63 -12.59
N ILE A 62 10.05 14.03 -13.63
CA ILE A 62 8.75 13.35 -13.56
C ILE A 62 8.81 12.17 -12.58
N LEU A 63 9.97 11.52 -12.47
CA LEU A 63 10.19 10.46 -11.50
C LEU A 63 10.17 11.00 -10.07
N ASP A 64 10.81 12.15 -9.83
CA ASP A 64 10.86 12.78 -8.51
C ASP A 64 9.46 13.26 -8.09
N ASP A 65 8.72 13.90 -8.99
CA ASP A 65 7.33 14.33 -8.75
C ASP A 65 6.43 13.13 -8.40
N GLY A 66 6.54 12.03 -9.17
CA GLY A 66 5.78 10.81 -8.90
C GLY A 66 6.15 10.12 -7.59
N VAL A 67 7.40 10.24 -7.14
CA VAL A 67 7.83 9.76 -5.82
C VAL A 67 7.19 10.58 -4.71
N ASP A 68 7.11 11.91 -4.86
CA ASP A 68 6.54 12.81 -3.87
C ASP A 68 5.01 12.65 -3.78
N GLU A 69 4.32 12.51 -4.92
CA GLU A 69 2.88 12.24 -4.94
C GLU A 69 2.54 10.90 -4.27
N LEU A 70 3.27 9.82 -4.61
CA LEU A 70 3.06 8.52 -3.96
C LEU A 70 3.41 8.55 -2.48
N ALA A 71 4.43 9.32 -2.09
CA ALA A 71 4.78 9.51 -0.69
C ALA A 71 3.64 10.19 0.08
N ALA A 72 3.01 11.22 -0.51
CA ALA A 72 1.89 11.92 0.08
C ALA A 72 0.66 11.01 0.25
N ILE A 73 0.37 10.16 -0.75
CA ILE A 73 -0.75 9.21 -0.68
C ILE A 73 -0.49 8.12 0.37
N ALA A 74 0.66 7.45 0.27
CA ALA A 74 0.99 6.26 1.05
C ALA A 74 1.49 6.57 2.48
N GLY A 75 1.94 7.80 2.76
CA GLY A 75 2.60 8.17 4.02
C GLY A 75 3.95 7.47 4.22
N GLN A 76 4.56 6.99 3.14
CA GLN A 76 5.81 6.25 3.14
C GLN A 76 6.59 6.56 1.87
N ARG A 77 7.90 6.82 2.00
CA ARG A 77 8.78 7.08 0.87
C ARG A 77 8.81 5.87 -0.10
N PRO A 78 8.43 6.03 -1.38
CA PRO A 78 8.48 4.98 -2.37
C PRO A 78 9.91 4.54 -2.72
N SER A 79 10.06 3.29 -3.15
CA SER A 79 11.29 2.75 -3.72
C SER A 79 11.29 2.93 -5.23
N ILE A 80 12.36 3.53 -5.76
CA ILE A 80 12.60 3.62 -7.20
C ILE A 80 12.90 2.24 -7.76
N ARG A 81 12.27 1.88 -8.88
CA ARG A 81 12.44 0.63 -9.62
C ARG A 81 13.28 0.89 -10.87
N ARG A 82 14.37 0.14 -10.98
CA ARG A 82 15.27 0.15 -12.13
C ARG A 82 14.93 -0.98 -13.10
N SER A 83 15.22 -0.76 -14.38
CA SER A 83 15.09 -1.78 -15.42
C SER A 83 15.98 -2.99 -15.14
N ARG A 84 15.44 -4.18 -15.37
CA ARG A 84 16.19 -5.45 -15.40
C ARG A 84 16.56 -5.90 -16.81
N LYS A 85 15.96 -5.31 -17.85
CA LYS A 85 16.15 -5.73 -19.24
C LYS A 85 16.32 -4.51 -20.14
N SER A 86 17.20 -4.63 -21.12
CA SER A 86 17.33 -3.64 -22.18
C SER A 86 16.35 -3.95 -23.31
N ILE A 87 15.51 -3.00 -23.70
CA ILE A 87 14.52 -3.16 -24.77
C ILE A 87 14.59 -1.93 -25.68
N ALA A 88 14.99 -2.14 -26.93
CA ALA A 88 15.22 -1.06 -27.90
C ALA A 88 13.94 -0.29 -28.25
N SER A 89 12.78 -0.97 -28.35
CA SER A 89 11.49 -0.36 -28.69
C SER A 89 11.05 0.72 -27.69
N PHE A 90 11.44 0.57 -26.42
CA PHE A 90 11.14 1.54 -25.35
C PHE A 90 12.32 2.47 -25.05
N LYS A 91 13.39 2.42 -25.87
CA LYS A 91 14.66 3.16 -25.65
C LYS A 91 15.24 2.92 -24.24
N LEU A 92 15.01 1.72 -23.70
CA LEU A 92 15.30 1.38 -22.31
C LEU A 92 16.62 0.60 -22.22
N ARG A 93 17.49 1.01 -21.30
CA ARG A 93 18.70 0.27 -20.93
C ARG A 93 18.56 -0.32 -19.52
N GLU A 94 19.27 -1.42 -19.27
CA GLU A 94 19.36 -2.02 -17.95
C GLU A 94 19.88 -1.01 -16.92
N GLY A 95 19.31 -1.02 -15.71
CA GLY A 95 19.66 -0.10 -14.65
C GLY A 95 18.98 1.28 -14.69
N MET A 96 18.30 1.66 -15.78
CA MET A 96 17.58 2.94 -15.84
C MET A 96 16.36 2.95 -14.90
N PRO A 97 16.08 4.05 -14.18
CA PRO A 97 14.86 4.18 -13.38
C PRO A 97 13.63 4.31 -14.29
N ILE A 98 12.59 3.51 -14.03
CA ILE A 98 11.35 3.49 -14.84
C ILE A 98 10.14 3.90 -14.01
N GLY A 99 10.20 3.74 -12.69
CA GLY A 99 9.04 4.02 -11.86
C GLY A 99 9.33 3.86 -10.39
N CYS A 100 8.27 3.90 -9.62
CA CYS A 100 8.33 3.90 -8.17
C CYS A 100 7.25 2.97 -7.61
N SER A 101 7.56 2.34 -6.49
CA SER A 101 6.64 1.42 -5.83
C SER A 101 6.76 1.49 -4.33
N VAL A 102 5.63 1.34 -3.64
CA VAL A 102 5.57 1.31 -2.18
C VAL A 102 4.76 0.09 -1.75
N THR A 103 5.21 -0.59 -0.70
CA THR A 103 4.51 -1.73 -0.13
C THR A 103 4.03 -1.38 1.27
N LEU A 104 2.72 -1.31 1.44
CA LEU A 104 2.06 -1.03 2.70
C LEU A 104 1.73 -2.35 3.41
N ARG A 105 2.04 -2.40 4.70
CA ARG A 105 1.75 -3.53 5.61
C ARG A 105 1.28 -2.98 6.96
N GLY A 106 0.68 -3.83 7.79
CA GLY A 106 0.23 -3.46 9.12
C GLY A 106 -0.90 -2.42 9.07
N ASP A 107 -0.86 -1.42 9.95
CA ASP A 107 -1.96 -0.47 10.11
C ASP A 107 -2.09 0.52 8.94
N ARG A 108 -0.96 0.99 8.38
CA ARG A 108 -0.94 1.87 7.20
C ARG A 108 -1.65 1.27 5.99
N MET A 109 -1.63 -0.06 5.86
CA MET A 109 -2.35 -0.78 4.80
C MET A 109 -3.86 -0.65 4.98
N TRP A 110 -4.36 -0.82 6.20
CA TRP A 110 -5.78 -0.71 6.51
C TRP A 110 -6.29 0.72 6.38
N GLU A 111 -5.49 1.71 6.79
CA GLU A 111 -5.82 3.13 6.60
C GLU A 111 -5.83 3.54 5.12
N PHE A 112 -4.87 3.04 4.34
CA PHE A 112 -4.88 3.27 2.89
C PHE A 112 -6.12 2.67 2.24
N MET A 113 -6.50 1.44 2.62
CA MET A 113 -7.72 0.79 2.12
C MET A 113 -8.98 1.59 2.49
N ASP A 114 -9.06 2.10 3.72
CA ASP A 114 -10.19 2.92 4.16
C ASP A 114 -10.28 4.23 3.35
N ARG A 115 -9.16 4.94 3.18
CA ARG A 115 -9.10 6.16 2.36
C ARG A 115 -9.44 5.88 0.89
N LEU A 116 -9.02 4.74 0.35
CA LEU A 116 -9.33 4.33 -1.01
C LEU A 116 -10.84 4.16 -1.20
N ILE A 117 -11.48 3.37 -0.33
CA ILE A 117 -12.91 3.03 -0.47
C ILE A 117 -13.79 4.22 -0.12
N ALA A 118 -13.50 4.92 0.98
CA ALA A 118 -14.39 5.96 1.50
C ALA A 118 -14.23 7.32 0.79
N VAL A 119 -13.03 7.63 0.27
CA VAL A 119 -12.72 8.96 -0.29
C VAL A 119 -12.37 8.90 -1.76
N ALA A 120 -11.42 8.05 -2.16
CA ALA A 120 -10.88 8.08 -3.51
C ALA A 120 -11.88 7.55 -4.55
N LEU A 121 -12.45 6.36 -4.33
CA LEU A 121 -13.37 5.71 -5.28
C LEU A 121 -14.63 6.55 -5.59
N PRO A 122 -15.34 7.14 -4.61
CA PRO A 122 -16.52 7.96 -4.90
C PRO A 122 -16.20 9.26 -5.65
N ARG A 123 -14.95 9.71 -5.62
CA ARG A 123 -14.48 10.91 -6.33
C ARG A 123 -14.00 10.62 -7.76
N VAL A 124 -13.97 9.35 -8.17
CA VAL A 124 -13.61 9.00 -9.55
C VAL A 124 -14.72 9.43 -10.49
N ARG A 125 -14.35 10.06 -11.62
CA ARG A 125 -15.31 10.45 -12.65
C ARG A 125 -15.95 9.20 -13.24
N ASP A 126 -17.28 9.19 -13.32
CA ASP A 126 -18.09 8.05 -13.79
C ASP A 126 -17.94 6.78 -12.93
N PHE A 127 -17.99 6.93 -11.59
CA PHE A 127 -18.04 5.79 -10.67
C PHE A 127 -19.40 5.08 -10.76
N ARG A 128 -19.40 3.81 -11.20
CA ARG A 128 -20.58 2.94 -11.30
C ARG A 128 -20.50 1.79 -10.29
#